data_AF-A0AAQ0TQJ8-F1
#
_entry.id   AF-A0AAQ0TQJ8-F1
#
_cell.length_a   1.000
_cell.length_b   1.000
_cell.length_c   1.000
_cell.angle_alpha   90.00
_cell.angle_beta   90.00
_cell.angle_gamma   90.00
#
_symmetry.space_group_name_H-M   'P 1'
#
loop_
_entity.id
_entity.type
_entity.pdbx_description
1 polymer ?
#
loop_
_entity_poly.entity_id
_entity_poly.type
_entity_poly.pdbx_seq_one_letter_code
_entity_poly.pdbx_strand_id
1 'polypeptide(L)'
;SAPSQIARPALQGGTSILHLRFSCHKFNTFLKIHAPGFRLEPFDLHTSSIENTSVSLSDDISFTVAGTLITATSVSESHLSLHIYDTSGRKVAEVSGHGSTDYDFSGAKSGVYIILCGDKTIKYLNR
;
A
#
# COMPACT_ATOMS: atom_id res chain seq x y z
N SER A 1 39.01 44.62 -15.30
CA SER A 1 37.54 44.69 -15.19
C SER A 1 36.95 43.41 -15.76
N ALA A 2 36.47 42.51 -14.90
CA ALA A 2 35.87 41.23 -15.28
C ALA A 2 34.39 41.24 -14.86
N PRO A 3 33.43 40.73 -15.66
CA PRO A 3 32.04 40.66 -15.22
C PRO A 3 31.78 39.41 -14.36
N SER A 4 31.08 39.64 -13.25
CA SER A 4 30.64 38.65 -12.25
C SER A 4 29.83 37.51 -12.85
N GLN A 5 30.20 36.27 -12.50
CA GLN A 5 29.32 35.10 -12.64
C GLN A 5 28.19 35.18 -11.60
N ILE A 6 26.96 35.37 -12.07
CA ILE A 6 25.76 35.10 -11.27
C ILE A 6 25.47 33.61 -11.42
N ALA A 7 25.80 32.84 -10.37
CA ALA A 7 25.38 31.44 -10.26
C ALA A 7 23.85 31.39 -10.11
N ARG A 8 23.17 30.79 -11.10
CA ARG A 8 21.76 30.41 -10.98
C ARG A 8 21.66 29.16 -10.10
N PRO A 9 20.73 29.11 -9.12
CA PRO A 9 20.48 27.87 -8.39
C PRO A 9 19.92 26.81 -9.34
N ALA A 10 20.46 25.59 -9.25
CA ALA A 10 19.97 24.42 -9.94
C ALA A 10 18.51 24.19 -9.55
N LEU A 11 17.63 24.11 -10.54
CA LEU A 11 16.23 23.71 -10.34
C LEU A 11 16.25 22.30 -9.75
N GLN A 12 15.95 22.18 -8.46
CA GLN A 12 15.70 20.89 -7.82
C GLN A 12 14.65 20.16 -8.65
N GLY A 13 15.03 18.98 -9.14
CA GLY A 13 14.16 18.06 -9.86
C GLY A 13 13.03 17.62 -8.94
N GLY A 14 11.98 18.44 -8.87
CA GLY A 14 10.69 18.07 -8.32
C GLY A 14 10.12 16.99 -9.23
N THR A 15 10.22 15.74 -8.77
CA THR A 15 9.48 14.62 -9.34
C THR A 15 8.01 15.00 -9.28
N SER A 16 7.49 15.36 -10.44
CA SER A 16 6.23 16.06 -10.55
C SER A 16 5.10 15.16 -10.06
N ILE A 17 4.21 15.71 -9.23
CA ILE A 17 2.93 15.14 -8.79
C ILE A 17 2.08 14.60 -9.96
N LEU A 18 2.36 15.02 -11.20
CA LEU A 18 1.74 14.48 -12.42
C LEU A 18 2.22 13.07 -12.81
N HIS A 19 3.41 12.62 -12.41
CA HIS A 19 3.89 11.27 -12.74
C HIS A 19 3.20 10.18 -11.89
N LEU A 20 2.66 10.55 -10.73
CA LEU A 20 1.89 9.65 -9.87
C LEU A 20 0.46 9.40 -10.38
N ARG A 21 -0.08 10.24 -11.28
CA ARG A 21 -1.46 10.11 -11.77
C ARG A 21 -1.63 9.02 -12.83
N PHE A 22 -0.61 8.71 -13.61
CA PHE A 22 -0.69 7.63 -14.62
C PHE A 22 -0.59 6.23 -14.02
N SER A 23 0.17 6.08 -12.92
CA SER A 23 0.24 4.82 -12.16
C SER A 23 -1.12 4.49 -11.54
N CYS A 24 -1.82 5.48 -11.01
CA CYS A 24 -3.16 5.29 -10.46
C CYS A 24 -4.21 4.97 -11.53
N HIS A 25 -4.24 5.63 -12.70
CA HIS A 25 -5.35 5.45 -13.66
C HIS A 25 -5.42 4.04 -14.28
N LYS A 26 -4.28 3.47 -14.71
CA LYS A 26 -4.23 2.10 -15.26
C LYS A 26 -4.52 1.05 -14.17
N PHE A 27 -3.98 1.23 -12.98
CA PHE A 27 -4.13 0.29 -11.87
C PHE A 27 -5.56 0.29 -11.29
N ASN A 28 -6.16 1.47 -11.20
CA ASN A 28 -7.53 1.66 -10.77
C ASN A 28 -8.52 1.05 -11.78
N THR A 29 -8.18 1.08 -13.08
CA THR A 29 -8.90 0.33 -14.12
C THR A 29 -8.72 -1.19 -13.99
N PHE A 30 -7.50 -1.66 -13.69
CA PHE A 30 -7.24 -3.08 -13.46
C PHE A 30 -8.07 -3.65 -12.30
N LEU A 31 -8.11 -2.95 -11.16
CA LEU A 31 -8.89 -3.39 -10.00
C LEU A 31 -10.39 -3.44 -10.31
N LYS A 32 -10.93 -2.49 -11.08
CA LYS A 32 -12.33 -2.55 -11.54
C LYS A 32 -12.66 -3.77 -12.41
N ILE A 33 -11.69 -4.24 -13.21
CA ILE A 33 -11.89 -5.35 -14.14
C ILE A 33 -11.69 -6.71 -13.46
N HIS A 34 -10.67 -6.81 -12.59
CA HIS A 34 -10.26 -8.08 -12.00
C HIS A 34 -10.76 -8.31 -10.57
N ALA A 35 -11.28 -7.28 -9.90
CA ALA A 35 -11.93 -7.36 -8.59
C ALA A 35 -13.31 -6.66 -8.65
N PRO A 36 -14.32 -7.29 -9.30
CA PRO A 36 -15.65 -6.71 -9.41
C PRO A 36 -16.27 -6.52 -8.02
N GLY A 37 -16.52 -5.27 -7.64
CA GLY A 37 -16.88 -4.86 -6.26
C GLY A 37 -15.95 -3.80 -5.68
N PHE A 38 -14.79 -3.57 -6.30
CA PHE A 38 -13.83 -2.54 -5.90
C PHE A 38 -14.38 -1.13 -6.12
N ARG A 39 -14.78 -0.46 -5.03
CA ARG A 39 -15.18 0.94 -5.01
C ARG A 39 -13.93 1.80 -4.80
N LEU A 40 -13.76 2.87 -5.58
CA LEU A 40 -12.59 3.76 -5.53
C LEU A 40 -12.62 4.70 -4.32
N GLU A 41 -12.84 4.14 -3.15
CA GLU A 41 -12.58 4.86 -1.90
C GLU A 41 -11.06 5.12 -1.81
N PRO A 42 -10.63 6.20 -1.13
CA PRO A 42 -9.22 6.37 -0.80
C PRO A 42 -8.70 5.14 -0.03
N PHE A 43 -7.40 4.86 -0.12
CA PHE A 43 -6.80 3.81 0.70
C PHE A 43 -7.09 4.09 2.18
N ASP A 44 -7.59 3.09 2.91
CA ASP A 44 -7.89 3.20 4.34
C ASP A 44 -6.61 3.42 5.16
N LEU A 45 -5.48 2.87 4.67
CA LEU A 45 -4.18 3.02 5.31
C LEU A 45 -3.05 3.14 4.28
N HIS A 46 -2.15 4.08 4.56
CA HIS A 46 -0.87 4.22 3.89
C HIS A 46 0.24 3.92 4.88
N THR A 47 1.06 2.90 4.60
CA THR A 47 2.15 2.52 5.50
C THR A 47 3.33 1.86 4.76
N SER A 48 4.39 1.51 5.49
CA SER A 48 5.65 1.03 4.94
C SER A 48 6.39 0.09 5.90
N SER A 49 7.35 -0.68 5.38
CA SER A 49 8.14 -1.64 6.17
C SER A 49 9.11 -1.03 7.18
N ILE A 50 9.21 0.30 7.25
CA ILE A 50 10.15 1.01 8.13
C ILE A 50 9.49 1.58 9.38
N GLU A 51 8.16 1.55 9.44
CA GLU A 51 7.41 2.06 10.58
C GLU A 51 6.69 0.92 11.29
N ASN A 52 6.53 1.08 12.61
CA ASN A 52 5.67 0.20 13.40
C ASN A 52 4.40 0.97 13.71
N THR A 53 3.26 0.46 13.25
CA THR A 53 1.97 1.12 13.46
C THR A 53 0.90 0.09 13.77
N SER A 54 -0.11 0.51 14.53
CA SER A 54 -1.32 -0.28 14.77
C SER A 54 -2.52 0.66 14.61
N VAL A 55 -3.42 0.31 13.70
CA VAL A 55 -4.54 1.16 13.30
C VAL A 55 -5.80 0.31 13.24
N SER A 56 -6.84 0.73 13.96
CA SER A 56 -8.18 0.17 13.80
C SER A 56 -8.83 0.79 12.57
N LEU A 57 -9.12 -0.03 11.55
CA LEU A 57 -9.75 0.41 10.30
C LEU A 57 -11.28 0.37 10.37
N SER A 58 -11.82 -0.33 11.37
CA SER A 58 -13.25 -0.39 11.69
C SER A 58 -13.41 -0.83 13.15
N ASP A 59 -14.65 -0.97 13.62
CA ASP A 59 -14.96 -1.51 14.96
C ASP A 59 -14.46 -2.95 15.15
N ASP A 60 -14.32 -3.70 14.06
CA ASP A 60 -13.92 -5.11 14.11
C ASP A 60 -12.47 -5.34 13.68
N ILE A 61 -12.03 -4.71 12.58
CA ILE A 61 -10.74 -5.00 11.95
C ILE A 61 -9.67 -3.99 12.39
N SER A 62 -8.54 -4.51 12.86
CA SER A 62 -7.31 -3.74 13.12
C SER A 62 -6.13 -4.28 12.31
N PHE A 63 -5.27 -3.37 11.88
CA PHE A 63 -4.06 -3.66 11.11
C PHE A 63 -2.83 -3.23 11.89
N THR A 64 -1.88 -4.15 12.03
CA THR A 64 -0.57 -3.89 12.62
C THR A 64 0.52 -4.11 11.59
N VAL A 65 1.47 -3.17 11.56
CA VAL A 65 2.68 -3.20 10.75
C VAL A 65 3.84 -3.26 11.74
N ALA A 66 4.67 -4.28 11.65
CA ALA A 66 5.86 -4.46 12.45
C ALA A 66 7.02 -4.82 11.51
N GLY A 67 7.67 -3.80 10.95
CA GLY A 67 8.66 -3.99 9.89
C GLY A 67 8.04 -4.61 8.63
N THR A 68 8.55 -5.77 8.20
CA THR A 68 8.03 -6.51 7.06
C THR A 68 6.78 -7.34 7.38
N LEU A 69 6.44 -7.50 8.66
CA LEU A 69 5.29 -8.29 9.08
C LEU A 69 4.04 -7.41 9.11
N ILE A 70 3.01 -7.83 8.37
CA ILE A 70 1.67 -7.28 8.43
C ILE A 70 0.76 -8.28 9.13
N THR A 71 -0.01 -7.81 10.09
CA THR A 71 -1.01 -8.61 10.80
C THR A 71 -2.36 -7.91 10.74
N ALA A 72 -3.39 -8.65 10.34
CA ALA A 72 -4.78 -8.23 10.46
C ALA A 72 -5.45 -9.04 11.57
N THR A 73 -6.16 -8.35 12.46
CA THR A 73 -6.93 -8.97 13.54
C THR A 73 -8.38 -8.54 13.49
N SER A 74 -9.27 -9.43 13.93
CA SER A 74 -10.71 -9.22 14.05
C SER A 74 -11.11 -9.41 15.50
N VAL A 75 -11.75 -8.39 16.08
CA VAL A 75 -12.22 -8.43 17.48
C VAL A 75 -13.34 -9.47 17.65
N SER A 76 -14.18 -9.66 16.64
CA SER A 76 -15.24 -10.69 16.63
C SER A 76 -14.75 -12.11 16.29
N GLU A 77 -13.44 -12.31 16.16
CA GLU A 77 -12.85 -13.58 15.71
C GLU A 77 -13.35 -14.05 14.32
N SER A 78 -13.78 -13.09 13.48
CA SER A 78 -14.29 -13.37 12.15
C SER A 78 -13.22 -13.94 11.21
N HIS A 79 -13.66 -14.56 10.12
CA HIS A 79 -12.76 -15.03 9.07
C HIS A 79 -12.15 -13.82 8.34
N LEU A 80 -10.82 -13.77 8.31
CA LEU A 80 -10.04 -12.76 7.61
C LEU A 80 -9.31 -13.38 6.44
N SER A 81 -9.29 -12.66 5.31
CA SER A 81 -8.49 -13.02 4.15
C SER A 81 -7.74 -11.79 3.64
N LEU A 82 -6.41 -11.89 3.57
CA LEU A 82 -5.53 -10.91 2.98
C LEU A 82 -5.22 -11.29 1.54
N HIS A 83 -5.64 -10.45 0.60
CA HIS A 83 -5.26 -10.59 -0.80
C HIS A 83 -4.21 -9.53 -1.13
N ILE A 84 -3.02 -9.98 -1.53
CA ILE A 84 -1.86 -9.10 -1.73
C ILE A 84 -1.53 -9.03 -3.21
N TYR A 85 -1.42 -7.81 -3.73
CA TYR A 85 -1.16 -7.54 -5.15
C TYR A 85 0.05 -6.63 -5.31
N ASP A 86 0.81 -6.85 -6.39
CA ASP A 86 1.82 -5.89 -6.84
C ASP A 86 1.16 -4.77 -7.69
N THR A 87 1.92 -3.72 -8.02
CA THR A 87 1.43 -2.60 -8.83
C THR A 87 1.15 -2.93 -10.30
N SER A 88 1.55 -4.13 -10.76
CA SER A 88 1.14 -4.64 -12.07
C SER A 88 -0.24 -5.32 -12.02
N GLY A 89 -0.81 -5.46 -10.83
CA GLY A 89 -2.10 -6.10 -10.59
C GLY A 89 -2.00 -7.61 -10.37
N ARG A 90 -0.78 -8.19 -10.34
CA ARG A 90 -0.63 -9.63 -10.11
C ARG A 90 -0.81 -9.93 -8.63
N LYS A 91 -1.57 -10.98 -8.33
CA LYS A 91 -1.67 -11.50 -6.97
C LYS A 91 -0.35 -12.15 -6.57
N VAL A 92 0.23 -11.67 -5.49
CA VAL A 92 1.52 -12.13 -4.94
C VAL A 92 1.28 -13.18 -3.87
N ALA A 93 0.24 -13.00 -3.05
CA ALA A 93 -0.12 -13.92 -1.99
C ALA A 93 -1.61 -13.84 -1.64
N GLU A 94 -2.09 -14.92 -1.02
CA GLU A 94 -3.35 -15.00 -0.29
C GLU A 94 -3.07 -15.70 1.03
N VAL A 95 -3.45 -15.08 2.14
CA VAL A 95 -3.40 -15.71 3.46
C VAL A 95 -4.72 -15.47 4.17
N SER A 96 -5.20 -16.48 4.87
CA SER A 96 -6.48 -16.44 5.55
C SER A 96 -6.40 -17.08 6.94
N GLY A 97 -7.21 -16.60 7.86
CA GLY A 97 -7.27 -17.11 9.23
C GLY A 97 -8.55 -16.70 9.94
N HIS A 98 -8.78 -17.26 11.13
CA HIS A 98 -9.89 -16.86 12.01
C HIS A 98 -9.35 -15.97 13.12
N GLY A 99 -9.94 -14.79 13.30
CA GLY A 99 -9.55 -13.79 14.29
C GLY A 99 -8.20 -13.10 14.06
N SER A 100 -7.24 -13.77 13.41
CA SER A 100 -5.96 -13.19 13.04
C SER A 100 -5.38 -13.87 11.81
N THR A 101 -4.66 -13.10 10.98
CA THR A 101 -3.84 -13.60 9.89
C THR A 101 -2.71 -12.61 9.60
N ASP A 102 -1.58 -13.11 9.11
CA ASP A 102 -0.39 -12.31 8.87
C ASP A 102 0.34 -12.72 7.59
N TYR A 103 1.14 -11.79 7.08
CA TYR A 103 2.04 -12.01 5.97
C TYR A 103 3.34 -11.25 6.17
N ASP A 104 4.46 -11.95 6.01
CA ASP A 104 5.80 -11.37 6.07
C ASP A 104 6.34 -11.06 4.67
N PHE A 105 6.64 -9.78 4.43
CA PHE A 105 7.23 -9.27 3.21
C PHE A 105 8.76 -9.40 3.13
N SER A 106 9.42 -10.04 4.10
CA SER A 106 10.89 -10.21 4.14
C SER A 106 11.45 -10.91 2.88
N GLY A 107 10.70 -11.85 2.32
CA GLY A 107 11.04 -12.54 1.07
C GLY A 107 10.52 -11.86 -0.20
N ALA A 108 9.72 -10.80 -0.07
CA ALA A 108 9.11 -10.09 -1.19
C ALA A 108 10.06 -9.03 -1.76
N LYS A 109 9.90 -8.68 -3.04
CA LYS A 109 10.70 -7.61 -3.66
C LYS A 109 10.38 -6.26 -3.00
N SER A 110 11.36 -5.37 -2.92
CA SER A 110 11.13 -3.96 -2.57
C SER A 110 10.18 -3.34 -3.59
N GLY A 111 9.18 -2.59 -3.11
CA GLY A 111 8.13 -2.04 -3.95
C GLY A 111 6.83 -1.75 -3.21
N VAL A 112 5.87 -1.20 -3.96
CA VAL A 112 4.52 -0.93 -3.47
C VAL A 112 3.64 -2.17 -3.66
N TYR A 113 2.88 -2.50 -2.63
CA TYR A 113 1.90 -3.56 -2.60
C TYR A 113 0.56 -3.01 -2.18
N ILE A 114 -0.51 -3.61 -2.70
CA ILE A 114 -1.88 -3.35 -2.28
C ILE A 114 -2.38 -4.59 -1.55
N ILE A 115 -2.89 -4.38 -0.34
CA ILE A 115 -3.42 -5.43 0.53
C ILE A 115 -4.92 -5.18 0.66
N LEU A 116 -5.72 -6.18 0.33
CA LEU A 116 -7.16 -6.16 0.54
C LEU A 116 -7.49 -7.06 1.72
N CYS A 117 -8.33 -6.57 2.63
CA CYS A 117 -8.84 -7.32 3.77
C CYS A 117 -10.32 -6.97 3.96
N GLY A 118 -11.21 -7.84 3.51
CA GLY A 118 -12.64 -7.52 3.43
C GLY A 118 -12.89 -6.31 2.52
N ASP A 119 -13.50 -5.26 3.08
CA ASP A 119 -13.75 -3.98 2.42
C ASP A 119 -12.61 -2.96 2.59
N LYS A 120 -11.53 -3.32 3.33
CA LYS A 120 -10.39 -2.45 3.58
C LYS A 120 -9.29 -2.62 2.54
N THR A 121 -8.71 -1.49 2.15
CA THR A 121 -7.65 -1.39 1.14
C THR A 121 -6.45 -0.64 1.71
N ILE A 122 -5.33 -1.34 1.84
CA ILE A 122 -4.08 -0.81 2.40
C ILE A 122 -3.06 -0.67 1.29
N LYS A 123 -2.38 0.48 1.25
CA LYS A 123 -1.17 0.69 0.45
C LYS A 123 0.06 0.51 1.33
N TYR A 124 0.84 -0.53 1.04
CA TYR A 124 2.06 -0.86 1.76
C TYR A 124 3.30 -0.64 0.88
N LEU A 125 4.32 0.03 1.40
CA LEU A 125 5.62 0.15 0.75
C LEU A 125 6.64 -0.75 1.45
N ASN A 126 6.99 -1.87 0.82
CA ASN A 126 8.12 -2.71 1.26
C ASN A 126 9.42 -2.05 0.80
N ARG A 127 10.27 -1.62 1.74
CA ARG A 127 11.58 -1.01 1.44
C ARG A 127 12.70 -2.02 1.53
#